data_AF-A0A846AG69-F1
#
_entry.id   AF-A0A846AG69-F1
#
_cell.length_a   1.000
_cell.length_b   1.000
_cell.length_c   1.000
_cell.angle_alpha   90.00
_cell.angle_beta   90.00
_cell.angle_gamma   90.00
#
_symmetry.space_group_name_H-M   'P 1'
#
loop_
_entity.id
_entity.type
_entity.pdbx_description
1 polymer ?
#
loop_
_entity_poly.entity_id
_entity_poly.type
_entity_poly.pdbx_seq_one_letter_code
_entity_poly.pdbx_strand_id
1 'polypeptide(L)'
;MLTIVSKIVSEQSVGTSTIVETGHPQHPFLAHTPTMRVPMSIAGTDIPYIAMWAMLLAVRHHNRQQKQQIKNVVCPGLGTGIGKVSYQEAARQMALAYDHFVYPPKSINNFIAAERQLQI
;
A
#
# COMPACT_ATOMS: atom_id res chain seq x y z
N MET A 1 -4.00 22.37 3.73
CA MET A 1 -5.17 21.46 3.67
C MET A 1 -4.82 20.35 2.66
N LEU A 2 -4.68 19.10 3.11
CA LEU A 2 -4.24 17.98 2.26
C LEU A 2 -5.28 17.73 1.15
N THR A 3 -4.87 17.82 -0.10
CA THR A 3 -5.69 17.82 -1.33
C THR A 3 -6.32 16.46 -1.68
N ILE A 4 -6.41 15.52 -0.74
CA ILE A 4 -6.90 14.15 -0.99
C ILE A 4 -8.34 14.18 -1.53
N VAL A 5 -9.17 15.08 -0.99
CA VAL A 5 -10.61 15.19 -1.35
C VAL A 5 -10.83 15.66 -2.79
N SER A 6 -9.92 16.45 -3.38
CA SER A 6 -10.15 16.96 -4.75
C SER A 6 -9.94 15.90 -5.84
N LYS A 7 -9.29 14.78 -5.51
CA LYS A 7 -9.05 13.67 -6.46
C LYS A 7 -10.05 12.52 -6.30
N ILE A 8 -10.84 12.49 -5.23
CA ILE A 8 -11.70 11.36 -4.86
C ILE A 8 -13.12 11.88 -4.60
N VAL A 9 -14.10 11.34 -5.32
CA VAL A 9 -15.49 11.85 -5.34
C VAL A 9 -16.20 11.65 -3.98
N SER A 10 -15.80 10.67 -3.16
CA SER A 10 -16.35 10.47 -1.82
C SER A 10 -15.29 10.02 -0.81
N GLU A 11 -14.78 8.80 -0.96
CA GLU A 11 -13.84 8.17 -0.04
C GLU A 11 -12.87 7.28 -0.80
N GLN A 12 -11.70 7.04 -0.22
CA GLN A 12 -10.73 6.13 -0.81
C GLN A 12 -10.94 4.71 -0.25
N SER A 13 -11.16 3.74 -1.15
CA SER A 13 -11.33 2.34 -0.77
C SER A 13 -10.04 1.69 -0.27
N VAL A 14 -10.17 0.73 0.64
CA VAL A 14 -9.08 -0.18 1.03
C VAL A 14 -8.59 -0.93 -0.20
N GLY A 15 -7.27 -1.11 -0.31
CA GLY A 15 -6.62 -1.68 -1.49
C GLY A 15 -6.32 -0.70 -2.62
N THR A 16 -6.49 0.59 -2.36
CA THR A 16 -6.01 1.65 -3.25
C THR A 16 -5.02 2.56 -2.52
N SER A 17 -4.15 3.23 -3.27
CA SER A 17 -3.26 4.24 -2.72
C SER A 17 -3.18 5.46 -3.65
N THR A 18 -3.17 6.65 -3.06
CA THR A 18 -3.05 7.91 -3.79
C THR A 18 -1.86 8.69 -3.28
N ILE A 19 -0.99 9.13 -4.20
CA ILE A 19 0.10 10.05 -3.89
C ILE A 19 -0.43 11.48 -3.88
N VAL A 20 -0.23 12.18 -2.77
CA VAL A 20 -0.56 13.60 -2.60
C VAL A 20 0.68 14.39 -2.21
N GLU A 21 0.76 15.62 -2.71
CA GLU A 21 1.80 16.56 -2.31
C GLU A 21 1.47 17.15 -0.94
N THR A 22 2.48 17.28 -0.09
CA THR A 22 2.33 17.81 1.27
C THR A 22 2.74 19.28 1.37
N GLY A 23 3.51 19.78 0.40
CA GLY A 23 4.19 21.07 0.46
C GLY A 23 5.37 21.11 1.46
N HIS A 24 5.72 19.99 2.10
CA HIS A 24 6.81 19.93 3.07
C HIS A 24 8.14 19.57 2.40
N PRO A 25 9.23 20.33 2.60
CA PRO A 25 10.48 20.14 1.87
C PRO A 25 11.14 18.77 2.14
N GLN A 26 11.04 18.25 3.37
CA GLN A 26 11.64 16.95 3.73
C GLN A 26 10.74 15.76 3.41
N HIS A 27 9.43 15.98 3.29
CA HIS A 27 8.43 14.93 3.11
C HIS A 27 7.44 15.33 2.02
N PRO A 28 7.89 15.56 0.77
CA PRO A 28 7.11 16.24 -0.26
C PRO A 28 5.85 15.49 -0.67
N PHE A 29 5.80 14.17 -0.41
CA PHE A 29 4.69 13.31 -0.77
C PHE A 29 4.16 12.52 0.43
N LEU A 30 2.86 12.28 0.41
CA LEU A 30 2.17 11.35 1.28
C LEU A 30 1.46 10.31 0.40
N ALA A 31 1.71 9.03 0.66
CA ALA A 31 0.89 7.96 0.11
C ALA A 31 -0.29 7.72 1.05
N HIS A 32 -1.48 8.18 0.67
CA HIS A 32 -2.69 7.90 1.42
C HIS A 32 -3.16 6.48 1.08
N THR A 33 -3.04 5.56 2.04
CA THR A 33 -3.28 4.12 1.84
C THR A 33 -4.18 3.58 2.96
N PRO A 34 -5.51 3.61 2.77
CA PRO A 34 -6.47 3.16 3.79
C PRO A 34 -6.31 1.66 4.11
N THR A 35 -6.22 1.35 5.40
CA THR A 35 -6.26 -0.04 5.91
C THR A 35 -7.65 -0.41 6.42
N MET A 36 -8.49 0.57 6.71
CA MET A 36 -9.86 0.37 7.19
C MET A 36 -10.72 1.51 6.68
N ARG A 37 -12.00 1.23 6.42
CA ARG A 37 -13.02 2.26 6.18
C ARG A 37 -13.51 2.88 7.48
N VAL A 38 -13.81 2.03 8.45
CA VAL A 38 -14.21 2.40 9.81
C VAL A 38 -13.23 1.72 10.78
N PRO A 39 -12.81 2.38 11.87
CA PRO A 39 -11.97 1.75 12.90
C PRO A 39 -12.51 0.39 13.35
N MET A 40 -11.81 -0.71 13.01
CA MET A 40 -12.19 -2.07 13.39
C MET A 40 -10.99 -3.04 13.37
N SER A 41 -11.12 -4.21 13.98
CA SER A 41 -10.10 -5.26 13.86
C SER A 41 -10.06 -5.81 12.43
N ILE A 42 -8.85 -5.98 11.90
CA ILE A 42 -8.55 -6.64 10.62
C ILE A 42 -7.55 -7.80 10.81
N ALA A 43 -7.33 -8.24 12.05
CA ALA A 43 -6.53 -9.42 12.34
C ALA A 43 -7.02 -10.65 11.57
N GLY A 44 -6.09 -11.42 11.00
CA GLY A 44 -6.40 -12.58 10.17
C GLY A 44 -6.79 -12.26 8.71
N THR A 45 -6.64 -11.01 8.28
CA THR A 45 -6.84 -10.59 6.88
C THR A 45 -5.51 -10.33 6.18
N ASP A 46 -5.57 -10.16 4.86
CA ASP A 46 -4.46 -9.80 3.97
C ASP A 46 -4.32 -8.28 3.74
N ILE A 47 -5.03 -7.47 4.53
CA ILE A 47 -5.03 -6.01 4.37
C ILE A 47 -3.62 -5.39 4.44
N PRO A 48 -2.70 -5.79 5.35
CA PRO A 48 -1.32 -5.30 5.32
C PRO A 48 -0.62 -5.55 3.97
N TYR A 49 -0.79 -6.74 3.39
CA TYR A 49 -0.27 -7.09 2.07
C TYR A 49 -0.88 -6.19 0.98
N ILE A 50 -2.21 -6.11 0.94
CA ILE A 50 -2.96 -5.34 -0.05
C ILE A 50 -2.61 -3.85 0.02
N ALA A 51 -2.49 -3.29 1.23
CA ALA A 51 -2.15 -1.89 1.44
C ALA A 51 -0.72 -1.59 0.97
N MET A 52 0.26 -2.44 1.32
CA MET A 52 1.63 -2.29 0.83
C MET A 52 1.69 -2.38 -0.70
N TRP A 53 1.03 -3.37 -1.29
CA TRP A 53 0.95 -3.54 -2.74
C TRP A 53 0.39 -2.32 -3.45
N ALA A 54 -0.75 -1.80 -2.97
CA ALA A 54 -1.39 -0.61 -3.51
C ALA A 54 -0.48 0.63 -3.44
N MET A 55 0.22 0.81 -2.31
CA MET A 55 1.18 1.89 -2.12
C MET A 55 2.35 1.80 -3.11
N LEU A 56 2.95 0.62 -3.28
CA LEU A 56 4.06 0.40 -4.22
C LEU A 56 3.63 0.67 -5.68
N LEU A 57 2.44 0.24 -6.07
CA LEU A 57 1.87 0.55 -7.39
C LEU A 57 1.65 2.04 -7.59
N ALA A 58 1.13 2.75 -6.58
CA ALA A 58 0.92 4.20 -6.67
C ALA A 58 2.23 4.96 -6.80
N VAL A 59 3.27 4.56 -6.06
CA VAL A 59 4.63 5.11 -6.20
C VAL A 59 5.20 4.85 -7.60
N ARG A 60 5.08 3.62 -8.12
CA ARG A 60 5.52 3.28 -9.49
C ARG A 60 4.80 4.11 -10.54
N HIS A 61 3.50 4.30 -10.39
CA HIS A 61 2.68 5.08 -11.30
C HIS A 61 3.08 6.56 -11.28
N HIS A 62 3.21 7.16 -10.10
CA HIS A 62 3.70 8.52 -9.92
C HIS A 62 5.06 8.72 -10.59
N ASN A 63 6.00 7.81 -10.32
CA ASN A 63 7.35 7.82 -10.89
C ASN A 63 7.38 7.68 -12.42
N ARG A 64 6.35 7.10 -13.05
CA ARG A 64 6.28 7.05 -14.52
C ARG A 64 5.81 8.36 -15.15
N GLN A 65 5.08 9.19 -14.42
CA GLN A 65 4.39 10.37 -14.95
C GLN A 65 5.04 11.69 -14.52
N GLN A 66 5.67 11.72 -13.35
CA GLN A 66 6.14 12.95 -12.72
C GLN A 66 7.65 13.13 -12.85
N LYS A 67 8.11 14.37 -12.93
CA LYS A 67 9.56 14.67 -12.95
C LYS A 67 10.22 14.40 -11.59
N GLN A 68 9.54 14.77 -10.50
CA GLN A 68 10.03 14.53 -9.15
C GLN A 68 9.72 13.10 -8.70
N GLN A 69 10.74 12.25 -8.73
CA GLN A 69 10.67 10.84 -8.39
C GLN A 69 10.67 10.60 -6.88
N ILE A 70 9.86 9.67 -6.41
CA ILE A 70 9.88 9.13 -5.05
C ILE A 70 10.89 7.98 -5.02
N LYS A 71 12.00 8.18 -4.29
CA LYS A 71 13.09 7.20 -4.17
C LYS A 71 13.06 6.41 -2.87
N ASN A 72 12.57 7.03 -1.80
CA ASN A 72 12.51 6.45 -0.46
C ASN A 72 11.10 6.59 0.07
N VAL A 73 10.60 5.54 0.73
CA VAL A 73 9.31 5.53 1.39
C VAL A 73 9.53 5.11 2.84
N VAL A 74 9.10 5.94 3.77
CA VAL A 74 9.00 5.56 5.19
C VAL A 74 7.60 4.98 5.38
N CYS A 75 7.53 3.70 5.76
CA CYS A 75 6.28 2.96 5.87
C CYS A 75 6.05 2.54 7.34
N PRO A 76 4.91 2.87 7.96
CA PRO A 76 4.55 2.35 9.27
C PRO A 76 4.07 0.90 9.18
N GLY A 77 3.88 0.24 10.33
CA GLY A 77 3.17 -1.05 10.40
C GLY A 77 1.71 -0.89 9.95
N LEU A 78 1.39 -1.40 8.75
CA LEU A 78 0.06 -1.27 8.17
C LEU A 78 -0.91 -2.23 8.89
N GLY A 79 -1.90 -1.67 9.60
CA GLY A 79 -2.93 -2.45 10.30
C GLY A 79 -2.58 -2.86 11.74
N THR A 80 -1.43 -2.46 12.28
CA THR A 80 -0.96 -2.94 13.60
C THR A 80 -1.56 -2.19 14.80
N GLY A 81 -2.16 -1.02 14.59
CA GLY A 81 -2.82 -0.23 15.63
C GLY A 81 -4.24 -0.73 15.89
N ILE A 82 -5.24 0.08 15.54
CA ILE A 82 -6.66 -0.27 15.65
C ILE A 82 -7.00 -1.60 14.94
N GLY A 83 -6.31 -1.90 13.85
CA GLY A 83 -6.50 -3.13 13.09
C GLY A 83 -6.10 -4.42 13.83
N LYS A 84 -5.35 -4.31 14.94
CA LYS A 84 -4.93 -5.45 15.79
C LYS A 84 -4.14 -6.56 15.07
N VAL A 85 -3.57 -6.29 13.89
CA VAL A 85 -2.64 -7.22 13.26
C VAL A 85 -1.36 -7.24 14.09
N SER A 86 -0.83 -8.43 14.41
CA SER A 86 0.44 -8.52 15.14
C SER A 86 1.57 -7.91 14.33
N TYR A 87 2.58 -7.32 14.99
CA TYR A 87 3.71 -6.69 14.30
C TYR A 87 4.44 -7.67 13.37
N GLN A 88 4.60 -8.92 13.81
CA GLN A 88 5.26 -9.97 13.03
C GLN A 88 4.46 -10.31 11.77
N GLU A 89 3.14 -10.44 11.88
CA GLU A 89 2.30 -10.80 10.73
C GLU A 89 2.18 -9.65 9.73
N ALA A 90 1.99 -8.42 10.22
CA ALA A 90 2.02 -7.24 9.35
C ALA A 90 3.35 -7.12 8.61
N ALA A 91 4.48 -7.30 9.30
CA ALA A 91 5.80 -7.26 8.69
C ALA A 91 5.99 -8.36 7.64
N ARG A 92 5.55 -9.60 7.92
CA ARG A 92 5.61 -10.73 6.99
C ARG A 92 4.83 -10.45 5.72
N GLN A 93 3.57 -10.00 5.85
CA GLN A 93 2.71 -9.66 4.72
C GLN A 93 3.23 -8.47 3.90
N MET A 94 3.72 -7.42 4.58
CA MET A 94 4.31 -6.25 3.93
C MET A 94 5.60 -6.60 3.17
N ALA A 95 6.45 -7.46 3.74
CA ALA A 95 7.66 -7.95 3.07
C ALA A 95 7.31 -8.80 1.85
N LEU A 96 6.33 -9.70 1.96
CA LEU A 96 5.86 -10.51 0.84
C LEU A 96 5.31 -9.64 -0.32
N ALA A 97 4.54 -8.60 -0.01
CA ALA A 97 4.06 -7.65 -1.02
C ALA A 97 5.21 -6.92 -1.71
N TYR A 98 6.25 -6.55 -0.97
CA TYR A 98 7.45 -5.94 -1.52
C TYR A 98 8.21 -6.90 -2.45
N ASP A 99 8.42 -8.15 -2.03
CA ASP A 99 9.09 -9.16 -2.83
C ASP A 99 8.33 -9.47 -4.12
N HIS A 100 7.02 -9.64 -4.05
CA HIS A 100 6.18 -9.83 -5.23
C HIS A 100 6.23 -8.66 -6.21
N PHE A 101 6.44 -7.44 -5.70
CA PHE A 101 6.51 -6.22 -6.49
C PHE A 101 7.88 -6.06 -7.16
N VAL A 102 8.97 -6.36 -6.43
CA VAL A 102 10.35 -6.30 -6.95
C VAL A 102 10.62 -7.44 -7.93
N TYR A 103 10.06 -8.63 -7.69
CA TYR A 103 10.21 -9.83 -8.51
C TYR A 103 8.88 -10.23 -9.16
N PRO A 104 8.37 -9.45 -10.13
CA PRO A 104 7.13 -9.80 -10.83
C PRO A 104 7.34 -11.04 -11.72
N PRO A 105 6.31 -11.89 -11.88
CA PRO A 105 6.43 -13.07 -12.72
C PRO A 105 6.39 -12.66 -14.20
N LYS A 106 7.10 -13.40 -15.05
CA LYS A 106 7.14 -13.14 -16.50
C LYS A 106 5.80 -13.38 -17.19
N SER A 107 4.97 -14.24 -16.61
CA SER A 107 3.61 -14.53 -17.04
C SER A 107 2.73 -14.77 -15.80
N ILE A 108 1.42 -14.48 -15.92
CA ILE A 108 0.44 -14.76 -14.88
C ILE A 108 -0.50 -15.83 -15.44
N ASN A 109 -0.60 -16.95 -14.73
CA ASN A 109 -1.60 -17.99 -14.95
C ASN A 109 -2.26 -18.36 -13.60
N ASN A 110 -3.29 -19.20 -13.64
CA ASN A 110 -4.05 -19.56 -12.43
C ASN A 110 -3.20 -20.28 -11.38
N PHE A 111 -2.17 -21.03 -11.78
CA PHE A 111 -1.28 -21.74 -10.86
C PHE A 111 -0.39 -20.76 -10.09
N ILE A 112 0.26 -19.83 -10.78
CA ILE A 112 1.10 -18.80 -10.16
C ILE A 112 0.26 -17.90 -9.25
N ALA A 113 -0.96 -17.56 -9.67
CA ALA A 113 -1.89 -16.78 -8.84
C ALA A 113 -2.27 -17.54 -7.55
N ALA A 114 -2.56 -18.83 -7.66
CA ALA A 114 -2.88 -19.68 -6.51
C ALA A 114 -1.69 -19.85 -5.55
N GLU A 115 -0.48 -20.08 -6.08
CA GLU A 115 0.74 -20.18 -5.28
C GLU A 115 0.99 -18.92 -4.46
N ARG A 116 0.80 -17.74 -5.06
CA ARG A 116 0.92 -16.46 -4.35
C ARG A 116 -0.15 -16.27 -3.29
N GLN A 117 -1.37 -16.72 -3.54
CA GLN A 117 -2.45 -16.66 -2.55
C GLN A 117 -2.15 -17.54 -1.33
N LEU A 118 -1.49 -18.68 -1.51
CA LEU A 118 -1.11 -19.58 -0.41
C LEU A 118 0.02 -19.03 0.48
N GLN A 119 0.77 -18.04 -0.01
CA GLN A 119 1.85 -17.39 0.73
C GLN A 119 1.36 -16.23 1.61
N ILE A 120 0.19 -15.68 1.30
CA ILE A 120 -0.47 -14.60 2.04
C ILE A 120 -1.20 -15.20 3.23
#